data_AF-A0A5P9CDF4-F1
#
_entry.id   AF-A0A5P9CDF4-F1
#
_cell.length_a   1.000
_cell.length_b   1.000
_cell.length_c   1.000
_cell.angle_alpha   90.00
_cell.angle_beta   90.00
_cell.angle_gamma   90.00
#
_symmetry.space_group_name_H-M   'P 1'
#
loop_
_entity.id
_entity.type
_entity.pdbx_description
1 polymer ?
#
loop_
_entity_poly.entity_id
_entity_poly.type
_entity_poly.pdbx_seq_one_letter_code
_entity_poly.pdbx_strand_id
1 'polypeptide(L)'
;MDFDAPGFRELLDALHDGVYITDADGITLKVNSAYERLTGLRSEDVVGQHMQALVEQGVISQSVSLRVLKEGKALSLMQSVSQGKRLLVSGTPIFAEDGRVRYVVSTVRDMTELLRMKHERDELQQLRKLRSSTARLHAGQRDDLLDTSPVANLPASGRVFALARQVAASDVKVLLQGETGVGKTLIAQYIHKSSPRAAQPFLALNCGALPENLIEAELFGYVAGAFTGAGSKGKRGLLELAHQGTVFLDEIGDLPLALQVKLLKVIEESRFIPVGGLELKEVDVRIVTATHHDLRAMVGEGRFRADLYYRLNVVPIHVPALRERREEIQPLLDFYLVEFNQRYGRELSWGLEALDALTDYDWPGNIRELINLVERLVVTCSAGSVELFDLPEEMRAARGARDDEHLLPLRKQVEQLERRLIRQALVQHKTTREAARVLGLSQATLVQKMKRWEQG
;
A
#
# COMPACT_ATOMS: atom_id res chain seq x y z
N MET A 1 -30.67 -25.39 47.55
CA MET A 1 -31.00 -25.65 46.14
C MET A 1 -30.28 -26.93 45.80
N ASP A 2 -31.02 -27.96 45.38
CA ASP A 2 -30.44 -29.24 44.99
C ASP A 2 -30.07 -29.17 43.51
N PHE A 3 -28.77 -29.11 43.22
CA PHE A 3 -28.24 -29.02 41.86
C PHE A 3 -28.20 -30.40 41.15
N ASP A 4 -28.59 -31.47 41.85
CA ASP A 4 -28.66 -32.85 41.34
C ASP A 4 -30.09 -33.34 41.16
N ALA A 5 -31.09 -32.48 41.39
CA ALA A 5 -32.48 -32.76 41.06
C ALA A 5 -32.64 -33.02 39.54
N PRO A 6 -33.33 -34.10 39.11
CA PRO A 6 -33.40 -34.51 37.71
C PRO A 6 -33.86 -33.40 36.75
N GLY A 7 -34.87 -32.62 37.13
CA GLY A 7 -35.41 -31.54 36.30
C GLY A 7 -34.52 -30.28 36.20
N PHE A 8 -33.53 -30.12 37.10
CA PHE A 8 -32.67 -28.94 37.10
C PHE A 8 -31.64 -29.00 35.96
N ARG A 9 -31.10 -30.19 35.67
CA ARG A 9 -30.17 -30.40 34.56
C ARG A 9 -30.85 -30.17 33.21
N GLU A 10 -32.06 -30.72 33.02
CA GLU A 10 -32.85 -30.54 31.79
C GLU A 10 -33.14 -29.06 31.49
N LEU A 11 -33.46 -28.28 32.52
CA LEU A 11 -33.67 -26.83 32.40
C LEU A 11 -32.41 -26.09 31.95
N LEU A 12 -31.25 -26.42 32.51
CA LEU A 12 -29.99 -25.81 32.13
C LEU A 12 -29.55 -26.20 30.71
N ASP A 13 -29.81 -27.45 30.31
CA ASP A 13 -29.46 -27.97 28.98
C ASP A 13 -30.37 -27.42 27.87
N ALA A 14 -31.57 -26.95 28.20
CA ALA A 14 -32.45 -26.25 27.27
C ALA A 14 -31.93 -24.86 26.87
N LEU A 15 -30.97 -24.29 27.61
CA LEU A 15 -30.39 -22.98 27.30
C LEU A 15 -29.35 -23.09 26.18
N HIS A 16 -29.47 -22.18 25.21
CA HIS A 16 -28.53 -22.11 24.09
C HIS A 16 -27.15 -21.56 24.51
N ASP A 17 -27.13 -20.66 25.50
CA ASP A 17 -25.89 -20.13 26.06
C ASP A 17 -25.26 -21.14 27.05
N GLY A 18 -23.93 -21.14 27.12
CA GLY A 18 -23.24 -21.91 28.14
C GLY A 18 -23.54 -21.36 29.53
N VAL A 19 -23.81 -22.23 30.50
CA VAL A 19 -24.03 -21.86 31.89
C VAL A 19 -22.98 -22.51 32.77
N TYR A 20 -22.41 -21.72 33.67
CA TYR A 20 -21.39 -22.15 34.63
C TYR A 20 -21.73 -21.62 36.02
N ILE A 21 -21.79 -22.49 37.02
CA ILE A 21 -22.21 -22.14 38.38
C ILE A 21 -21.08 -22.46 39.36
N THR A 22 -20.71 -21.48 40.19
CA THR A 22 -19.78 -21.67 41.31
C THR A 22 -20.42 -21.33 42.64
N ASP A 23 -19.88 -21.88 43.73
CA ASP A 23 -20.21 -21.49 45.08
C ASP A 23 -19.50 -20.20 45.53
N ALA A 24 -19.68 -19.85 46.81
CA ALA A 24 -19.08 -18.69 47.46
C ALA A 24 -17.55 -18.77 47.59
N ASP A 25 -16.99 -19.98 47.58
CA ASP A 25 -15.56 -20.24 47.69
C ASP A 25 -14.90 -20.35 46.32
N GLY A 26 -15.66 -20.22 45.22
CA GLY A 26 -15.14 -20.30 43.86
C GLY A 26 -14.93 -21.73 43.38
N ILE A 27 -15.58 -22.72 44.00
CA ILE A 27 -15.60 -24.11 43.54
C ILE A 27 -16.73 -24.28 42.53
N THR A 28 -16.44 -25.02 41.46
CA THR A 28 -17.40 -25.29 40.39
C THR A 28 -18.45 -26.31 40.84
N LEU A 29 -19.72 -25.91 40.79
CA LEU A 29 -20.84 -26.77 41.15
C LEU A 29 -21.45 -27.47 39.94
N LYS A 30 -21.65 -26.73 38.84
CA LYS A 30 -22.33 -27.27 37.66
C LYS A 30 -21.99 -26.51 36.39
N VAL A 31 -22.00 -27.22 35.28
CA VAL A 31 -22.01 -26.66 33.92
C VAL A 31 -23.09 -27.36 33.09
N ASN A 32 -23.61 -26.69 32.07
CA ASN A 32 -24.55 -27.29 31.11
C ASN A 32 -23.84 -27.82 29.87
N SER A 33 -24.55 -28.62 29.07
CA SER A 33 -24.06 -29.19 27.81
C SER A 33 -23.67 -28.11 26.79
N ALA A 34 -24.31 -26.95 26.81
CA ALA A 34 -23.92 -25.83 25.94
C ALA A 34 -22.52 -25.32 26.30
N TYR A 35 -22.17 -25.22 27.59
CA TYR A 35 -20.82 -24.86 28.01
C TYR A 35 -19.78 -25.87 27.51
N GLU A 36 -20.07 -27.17 27.61
CA GLU A 36 -19.17 -28.22 27.12
C GLU A 36 -18.95 -28.12 25.60
N ARG A 37 -20.02 -27.93 24.82
CA ARG A 37 -19.92 -27.73 23.36
C ARG A 37 -19.14 -26.48 22.99
N LEU A 38 -19.35 -25.37 23.72
CA LEU A 38 -18.71 -24.09 23.43
C LEU A 38 -17.22 -24.13 23.78
N THR A 39 -16.84 -24.75 24.90
CA THR A 39 -15.46 -24.73 25.41
C THR A 39 -14.62 -25.95 25.03
N GLY A 40 -15.26 -27.06 24.68
CA GLY A 40 -14.63 -28.37 24.48
C GLY A 40 -14.19 -29.04 25.78
N LEU A 41 -14.51 -28.46 26.95
CA LEU A 41 -14.25 -29.03 28.27
C LEU A 41 -15.42 -29.91 28.68
N ARG A 42 -15.13 -31.03 29.35
CA ARG A 42 -16.19 -31.88 29.90
C ARG A 42 -16.51 -31.45 31.32
N SER A 43 -17.76 -31.60 31.72
CA SER A 43 -18.27 -31.31 33.06
C SER A 43 -17.45 -32.02 34.14
N GLU A 44 -17.06 -33.28 33.88
CA GLU A 44 -16.22 -34.10 34.77
C GLU A 44 -14.84 -33.49 35.04
N ASP A 45 -14.31 -32.71 34.09
CA ASP A 45 -12.96 -32.13 34.20
C ASP A 45 -12.97 -30.79 34.98
N VAL A 46 -14.14 -30.16 35.14
CA VAL A 46 -14.28 -28.82 35.75
C VAL A 46 -15.10 -28.80 37.03
N VAL A 47 -16.09 -29.68 37.18
CA VAL A 47 -16.92 -29.76 38.40
C VAL A 47 -16.06 -30.22 39.58
N GLY A 48 -16.21 -29.54 40.72
CA GLY A 48 -15.40 -29.76 41.92
C GLY A 48 -14.03 -29.07 41.89
N GLN A 49 -13.62 -28.50 40.76
CA GLN A 49 -12.38 -27.73 40.67
C GLN A 49 -12.59 -26.29 41.11
N HIS A 50 -11.59 -25.74 41.79
CA HIS A 50 -11.55 -24.33 42.16
C HIS A 50 -11.15 -23.46 40.95
N MET A 51 -11.87 -22.36 40.73
CA MET A 51 -11.68 -21.51 39.54
C MET A 51 -10.27 -20.95 39.38
N GLN A 52 -9.55 -20.70 40.48
CA GLN A 52 -8.17 -20.22 40.45
C GLN A 52 -7.23 -21.28 39.84
N ALA A 53 -7.44 -22.56 40.16
CA ALA A 53 -6.64 -23.66 39.62
C ALA A 53 -6.85 -23.79 38.10
N LEU A 54 -8.08 -23.61 37.62
CA LEU A 54 -8.39 -23.61 36.18
C LEU A 54 -7.72 -22.44 35.43
N VAL A 55 -7.52 -21.30 36.10
CA VAL A 55 -6.75 -20.17 35.54
C VAL A 55 -5.25 -20.51 35.49
N GLU A 56 -4.69 -21.05 36.58
CA GLU A 56 -3.26 -21.39 36.70
C GLU A 56 -2.84 -22.53 35.77
N GLN A 57 -3.72 -23.50 35.54
CA GLN A 57 -3.53 -24.59 34.57
C GLN A 57 -3.68 -24.13 33.12
N GLY A 58 -4.05 -22.85 32.89
CA GLY A 58 -4.23 -22.28 31.55
C GLY A 58 -5.48 -22.80 30.81
N VAL A 59 -6.39 -23.49 31.50
CA VAL A 59 -7.67 -23.94 30.94
C VAL A 59 -8.50 -22.73 30.53
N ILE A 60 -8.48 -21.69 31.37
CA ILE A 60 -9.14 -20.41 31.13
C ILE A 60 -8.17 -19.25 31.41
N SER A 61 -8.24 -18.17 30.64
CA SER A 61 -7.30 -17.05 30.77
C SER A 61 -7.54 -16.15 31.99
N GLN A 62 -8.77 -16.12 32.49
CA GLN A 62 -9.23 -15.38 33.66
C GLN A 62 -10.60 -15.91 34.10
N SER A 63 -11.01 -15.64 35.34
CA SER A 63 -12.29 -16.12 35.89
C SER A 63 -13.24 -14.96 36.21
N VAL A 64 -14.42 -14.98 35.58
CA VAL A 64 -15.52 -14.05 35.90
C VAL A 64 -16.07 -14.32 37.29
N SER A 65 -16.24 -15.59 37.66
CA SER A 65 -16.75 -15.98 38.96
C SER A 65 -15.92 -15.42 40.11
N LEU A 66 -14.58 -15.51 40.03
CA LEU A 66 -13.70 -14.96 41.08
C LEU A 66 -13.80 -13.44 41.18
N ARG A 67 -13.94 -12.74 40.05
CA ARG A 67 -14.11 -11.29 40.04
C ARG A 67 -15.47 -10.87 40.62
N VAL A 68 -16.53 -11.59 40.29
CA VAL A 68 -17.88 -11.35 40.84
C VAL A 68 -17.91 -11.62 42.35
N LEU A 69 -17.27 -12.68 42.82
CA LEU A 69 -17.14 -12.98 44.25
C LEU A 69 -16.39 -11.87 45.00
N LYS A 70 -15.35 -11.31 44.39
CA LYS A 70 -14.56 -10.21 44.97
C LYS A 70 -15.29 -8.87 44.97
N GLU A 71 -15.95 -8.53 43.86
CA GLU A 71 -16.57 -7.21 43.66
C GLU A 71 -18.03 -7.16 44.18
N GLY A 72 -18.66 -8.33 44.37
CA GLY A 72 -20.05 -8.45 44.83
C GLY A 72 -21.08 -7.90 43.84
N LYS A 73 -20.73 -7.75 42.56
CA LYS A 73 -21.61 -7.16 41.52
C LYS A 73 -21.50 -7.95 40.21
N ALA A 74 -22.56 -7.88 39.40
CA ALA A 74 -22.57 -8.51 38.09
C ALA A 74 -21.56 -7.84 37.15
N LEU A 75 -20.81 -8.63 36.38
CA LEU A 75 -19.84 -8.13 35.41
C LEU A 75 -19.71 -9.05 34.20
N SER A 76 -19.30 -8.46 33.08
CA SER A 76 -19.05 -9.17 31.82
C SER A 76 -17.62 -8.90 31.36
N LEU A 77 -16.91 -9.95 30.94
CA LEU A 77 -15.56 -9.82 30.38
C LEU A 77 -15.29 -10.87 29.30
N MET A 78 -14.22 -10.65 28.55
CA MET A 78 -13.73 -11.58 27.53
C MET A 78 -12.76 -12.58 28.15
N GLN A 79 -13.12 -13.87 28.10
CA GLN A 79 -12.30 -14.97 28.56
C GLN A 79 -11.83 -15.78 27.36
N SER A 80 -10.60 -16.27 27.40
CA SER A 80 -10.07 -17.20 26.38
C SER A 80 -9.89 -18.57 27.01
N VAL A 81 -10.15 -19.62 26.24
CA VAL A 81 -9.91 -21.01 26.67
C VAL A 81 -8.73 -21.61 25.92
N SER A 82 -8.12 -22.65 26.48
CA SER A 82 -6.91 -23.31 25.93
C SER A 82 -7.03 -23.72 24.45
N GLN A 83 -8.25 -23.99 23.96
CA GLN A 83 -8.54 -24.31 22.56
C GLN A 83 -8.62 -23.09 21.62
N GLY A 84 -8.24 -21.90 22.07
CA GLY A 84 -8.13 -20.69 21.23
C GLY A 84 -9.45 -19.95 20.96
N LYS A 85 -10.57 -20.39 21.56
CA LYS A 85 -11.87 -19.70 21.47
C LYS A 85 -11.92 -18.49 22.40
N ARG A 86 -12.62 -17.43 21.95
CA ARG A 86 -12.84 -16.18 22.69
C ARG A 86 -14.30 -16.11 23.13
N LEU A 87 -14.53 -16.12 24.44
CA LEU A 87 -15.84 -16.21 25.05
C LEU A 87 -16.18 -14.90 25.77
N LEU A 88 -17.39 -14.38 25.56
CA LEU A 88 -17.96 -13.36 26.43
C LEU A 88 -18.65 -14.06 27.60
N VAL A 89 -18.14 -13.81 28.80
CA VAL A 89 -18.66 -14.43 30.02
C VAL A 89 -19.26 -13.35 30.90
N SER A 90 -20.52 -13.51 31.30
CA SER A 90 -21.27 -12.57 32.15
C SER A 90 -21.67 -13.28 33.43
N GLY A 91 -21.09 -12.87 34.55
CA GLY A 91 -21.35 -13.47 35.85
C GLY A 91 -22.30 -12.59 36.67
N THR A 92 -23.28 -13.22 37.30
CA THR A 92 -24.27 -12.58 38.17
C THR A 92 -24.23 -13.25 39.55
N PRO A 93 -24.00 -12.49 40.64
CA PRO A 93 -24.01 -13.05 41.99
C PRO A 93 -25.46 -13.32 42.44
N ILE A 94 -25.64 -14.44 43.14
CA ILE A 94 -26.86 -14.77 43.88
C ILE A 94 -26.52 -14.66 45.37
N PHE A 95 -27.23 -13.82 46.10
CA PHE A 95 -26.97 -13.56 47.52
C PHE A 95 -27.76 -14.50 48.43
N ALA A 96 -27.20 -14.81 49.60
CA ALA A 96 -27.91 -15.40 50.72
C ALA A 96 -28.66 -14.31 51.51
N GLU A 97 -29.52 -14.73 52.45
CA GLU A 97 -30.31 -13.82 53.31
C GLU A 97 -29.44 -12.89 54.17
N ASP A 98 -28.20 -13.29 54.44
CA ASP A 98 -27.21 -12.50 55.20
C ASP A 98 -26.42 -11.48 54.34
N GLY A 99 -26.77 -11.35 53.06
CA GLY A 99 -26.15 -10.41 52.12
C GLY A 99 -24.81 -10.87 51.54
N ARG A 100 -24.31 -12.07 51.88
CA ARG A 100 -23.11 -12.64 51.25
C ARG A 100 -23.45 -13.31 49.93
N VAL A 101 -22.50 -13.33 48.98
CA VAL A 101 -22.67 -14.07 47.73
C VAL A 101 -22.70 -15.56 48.05
N ARG A 102 -23.80 -16.22 47.68
CA ARG A 102 -24.01 -17.66 47.85
C ARG A 102 -23.56 -18.45 46.63
N TYR A 103 -23.87 -17.95 45.44
CA TYR A 103 -23.49 -18.56 44.16
C TYR A 103 -23.14 -17.48 43.14
N VAL A 104 -22.37 -17.84 42.12
CA VAL A 104 -22.24 -17.03 40.91
C VAL A 104 -22.70 -17.86 39.72
N VAL A 105 -23.66 -17.32 38.97
CA VAL A 105 -24.14 -17.90 37.72
C VAL A 105 -23.54 -17.11 36.57
N SER A 106 -22.74 -17.78 35.75
CA SER A 106 -22.10 -17.20 34.58
C SER A 106 -22.75 -17.72 33.30
N THR A 107 -23.09 -16.81 32.40
CA THR A 107 -23.50 -17.12 31.02
C THR A 107 -22.32 -16.93 30.07
N VAL A 108 -22.17 -17.84 29.12
CA VAL A 108 -21.00 -17.96 28.24
C VAL A 108 -21.46 -17.97 26.80
N ARG A 109 -20.95 -17.03 26.00
CA ARG A 109 -21.20 -16.93 24.56
C ARG A 109 -19.91 -16.98 23.78
N ASP A 110 -19.89 -17.74 22.70
CA ASP A 110 -18.75 -17.76 21.77
C ASP A 110 -18.80 -16.52 20.88
N MET A 111 -17.75 -15.72 20.95
CA MET A 111 -17.58 -14.50 20.16
C MET A 111 -16.49 -14.67 19.09
N THR A 112 -15.94 -15.86 18.91
CA THR A 112 -14.78 -16.12 18.04
C THR A 112 -15.05 -15.71 16.59
N GLU A 113 -16.14 -16.19 16.00
CA GLU A 113 -16.50 -15.83 14.61
C GLU A 113 -16.91 -14.37 14.49
N LEU A 114 -17.65 -13.83 15.46
CA LEU A 114 -18.08 -12.43 15.44
C LEU A 114 -16.89 -11.47 15.54
N LEU A 115 -15.91 -11.78 16.39
CA LEU A 115 -14.67 -11.02 16.49
C LEU A 115 -13.80 -11.19 15.25
N ARG A 116 -13.69 -12.40 14.67
CA ARG A 116 -12.99 -12.62 13.40
C ARG A 116 -13.62 -11.80 12.27
N MET A 117 -14.94 -11.88 12.09
CA MET A 117 -15.67 -11.09 11.09
C MET A 117 -15.51 -9.58 11.34
N LYS A 118 -15.51 -9.14 12.59
CA LYS A 118 -15.27 -7.72 12.93
C LYS A 118 -13.83 -7.32 12.60
N HIS A 119 -12.84 -8.12 12.96
CA HIS A 119 -11.44 -7.88 12.64
C HIS A 119 -11.20 -7.90 11.14
N GLU A 120 -11.71 -8.89 10.40
CA GLU A 120 -11.64 -8.93 8.93
C GLU A 120 -12.32 -7.72 8.30
N ARG A 121 -13.48 -7.29 8.83
CA ARG A 121 -14.16 -6.07 8.37
C ARG A 121 -13.35 -4.81 8.69
N ASP A 122 -12.79 -4.73 9.88
CA ASP A 122 -12.00 -3.57 10.33
C ASP A 122 -10.65 -3.52 9.59
N GLU A 123 -10.04 -4.66 9.28
CA GLU A 123 -8.88 -4.82 8.40
C GLU A 123 -9.22 -4.50 6.96
N LEU A 124 -10.35 -4.96 6.42
CA LEU A 124 -10.84 -4.57 5.10
C LEU A 124 -11.15 -3.07 5.03
N GLN A 125 -11.70 -2.49 6.11
CA GLN A 125 -11.93 -1.06 6.23
C GLN A 125 -10.62 -0.29 6.41
N GLN A 126 -9.64 -0.81 7.13
CA GLN A 126 -8.31 -0.24 7.26
C GLN A 126 -7.54 -0.35 5.96
N LEU A 127 -7.61 -1.46 5.23
CA LEU A 127 -7.08 -1.64 3.88
C LEU A 127 -7.78 -0.71 2.90
N ARG A 128 -9.09 -0.51 2.99
CA ARG A 128 -9.83 0.50 2.21
C ARG A 128 -9.50 1.92 2.63
N LYS A 129 -9.22 2.18 3.90
CA LYS A 129 -8.77 3.48 4.42
C LYS A 129 -7.31 3.73 4.10
N LEU A 130 -6.46 2.71 4.04
CA LEU A 130 -5.06 2.75 3.67
C LEU A 130 -4.91 2.83 2.16
N ARG A 131 -5.78 2.18 1.38
CA ARG A 131 -5.89 2.36 -0.08
C ARG A 131 -6.53 3.69 -0.42
N SER A 132 -7.53 4.14 0.32
CA SER A 132 -8.09 5.49 0.11
C SER A 132 -7.20 6.57 0.70
N SER A 133 -6.34 6.30 1.70
CA SER A 133 -5.35 7.25 2.19
C SER A 133 -4.08 7.19 1.35
N THR A 134 -3.58 6.07 0.84
CA THR A 134 -2.49 6.10 -0.17
C THR A 134 -2.99 6.66 -1.50
N ALA A 135 -4.25 6.40 -1.90
CA ALA A 135 -4.85 7.06 -3.06
C ALA A 135 -5.16 8.55 -2.80
N ARG A 136 -5.56 8.97 -1.58
CA ARG A 136 -5.79 10.39 -1.22
C ARG A 136 -4.53 11.14 -0.79
N LEU A 137 -3.48 10.48 -0.30
CA LEU A 137 -2.14 11.03 -0.09
C LEU A 137 -1.45 11.24 -1.44
N HIS A 138 -1.88 10.55 -2.49
CA HIS A 138 -1.47 10.82 -3.87
C HIS A 138 -2.49 11.62 -4.72
N ALA A 139 -3.72 11.82 -4.26
CA ALA A 139 -4.74 12.57 -5.02
C ALA A 139 -5.16 13.90 -4.37
N GLY A 140 -5.00 14.07 -3.06
CA GLY A 140 -5.52 15.23 -2.31
C GLY A 140 -4.56 16.40 -2.14
N GLN A 141 -3.30 16.27 -2.59
CA GLN A 141 -2.27 17.33 -2.53
C GLN A 141 -1.40 17.37 -3.80
N ARG A 142 -1.92 16.89 -4.94
CA ARG A 142 -1.22 16.86 -6.24
C ARG A 142 -1.86 17.74 -7.31
N ASP A 143 -2.64 18.74 -6.92
CA ASP A 143 -3.17 19.70 -7.89
C ASP A 143 -2.09 20.67 -8.39
N ASP A 144 -1.00 20.89 -7.64
CA ASP A 144 0.13 21.73 -8.08
C ASP A 144 1.39 20.96 -8.54
N LEU A 145 1.52 19.65 -8.25
CA LEU A 145 2.76 18.89 -8.54
C LEU A 145 3.05 18.65 -10.03
N LEU A 146 2.05 18.79 -10.90
CA LEU A 146 2.20 18.52 -12.33
C LEU A 146 2.68 19.75 -13.12
N ASP A 147 2.34 20.96 -12.65
CA ASP A 147 2.89 22.22 -13.18
C ASP A 147 4.24 22.59 -12.50
N THR A 148 4.57 21.96 -11.37
CA THR A 148 5.83 22.16 -10.63
C THR A 148 6.80 20.99 -10.70
N SER A 149 6.52 19.95 -11.49
CA SER A 149 7.41 18.79 -11.61
C SER A 149 8.80 19.26 -12.04
N PRO A 150 9.85 19.00 -11.23
CA PRO A 150 11.20 19.52 -11.49
C PRO A 150 11.81 18.99 -12.79
N VAL A 151 11.20 17.95 -13.37
CA VAL A 151 11.71 17.22 -14.54
C VAL A 151 10.86 17.39 -15.79
N ALA A 152 9.67 18.01 -15.71
CA ALA A 152 8.75 18.12 -16.85
C ALA A 152 9.35 18.89 -18.05
N ASN A 153 10.32 19.77 -17.80
CA ASN A 153 10.99 20.57 -18.84
C ASN A 153 12.30 19.93 -19.35
N LEU A 154 12.72 18.77 -18.83
CA LEU A 154 13.95 18.10 -19.26
C LEU A 154 13.73 17.29 -20.56
N PRO A 155 14.77 17.04 -21.39
CA PRO A 155 14.58 16.53 -22.75
C PRO A 155 13.91 15.15 -22.88
N ALA A 156 14.15 14.25 -21.91
CA ALA A 156 13.56 12.91 -21.89
C ALA A 156 12.09 12.94 -21.45
N SER A 157 11.81 13.44 -20.24
CA SER A 157 10.44 13.60 -19.75
C SER A 157 9.60 14.58 -20.57
N GLY A 158 10.18 15.66 -21.09
CA GLY A 158 9.49 16.67 -21.88
C GLY A 158 8.86 16.12 -23.15
N ARG A 159 9.51 15.15 -23.81
CA ARG A 159 8.93 14.44 -24.96
C ARG A 159 7.71 13.61 -24.56
N VAL A 160 7.79 12.91 -23.42
CA VAL A 160 6.68 12.11 -22.88
C VAL A 160 5.51 13.00 -22.51
N PHE A 161 5.74 14.10 -21.79
CA PHE A 161 4.69 15.04 -21.38
C PHE A 161 4.09 15.81 -22.57
N ALA A 162 4.88 16.15 -23.60
CA ALA A 162 4.38 16.77 -24.82
C ALA A 162 3.41 15.83 -25.56
N LEU A 163 3.79 14.56 -25.74
CA LEU A 163 2.91 13.56 -26.35
C LEU A 163 1.67 13.30 -25.48
N ALA A 164 1.85 13.18 -24.15
CA ALA A 164 0.75 13.03 -23.20
C ALA A 164 -0.26 14.19 -23.29
N ARG A 165 0.22 15.43 -23.45
CA ARG A 165 -0.63 16.61 -23.64
C ARG A 165 -1.37 16.57 -24.97
N GLN A 166 -0.71 16.16 -26.05
CA GLN A 166 -1.34 16.04 -27.36
C GLN A 166 -2.47 15.00 -27.35
N VAL A 167 -2.25 13.82 -26.76
CA VAL A 167 -3.29 12.79 -26.67
C VAL A 167 -4.39 13.14 -25.68
N ALA A 168 -4.11 13.98 -24.67
CA ALA A 168 -5.10 14.42 -23.68
C ALA A 168 -6.28 15.16 -24.30
N ALA A 169 -6.08 15.85 -25.44
CA ALA A 169 -7.12 16.58 -26.15
C ALA A 169 -8.22 15.69 -26.80
N SER A 170 -8.04 14.36 -26.79
CA SER A 170 -8.97 13.39 -27.40
C SER A 170 -9.20 12.18 -26.50
N ASP A 171 -10.22 11.38 -26.83
CA ASP A 171 -10.51 10.10 -26.15
C ASP A 171 -9.76 8.89 -26.74
N VAL A 172 -8.65 9.14 -27.45
CA VAL A 172 -7.82 8.05 -27.99
C VAL A 172 -7.30 7.16 -26.86
N LYS A 173 -7.26 5.85 -27.14
CA LYS A 173 -6.74 4.82 -26.22
C LYS A 173 -5.22 4.95 -26.17
N VAL A 174 -4.68 5.05 -24.96
CA VAL A 174 -3.25 5.24 -24.72
C VAL A 174 -2.68 3.99 -24.05
N LEU A 175 -1.53 3.53 -24.53
CA LEU A 175 -0.75 2.46 -23.92
C LEU A 175 0.59 3.02 -23.41
N LEU A 176 0.74 3.13 -22.11
CA LEU A 176 1.98 3.53 -21.44
C LEU A 176 2.88 2.30 -21.27
N GLN A 177 4.05 2.31 -21.88
CA GLN A 177 5.01 1.20 -21.78
C GLN A 177 6.29 1.67 -21.12
N GLY A 178 6.82 0.89 -20.19
CA GLY A 178 8.09 1.19 -19.52
C GLY A 178 8.22 0.38 -18.25
N GLU A 179 9.41 0.37 -17.67
CA GLU A 179 9.71 -0.43 -16.48
C GLU A 179 8.82 -0.09 -15.27
N THR A 180 8.79 -0.98 -14.30
CA THR A 180 8.10 -0.72 -13.04
C THR A 180 8.76 0.46 -12.32
N GLY A 181 7.94 1.38 -11.79
CA GLY A 181 8.44 2.52 -11.02
C GLY A 181 8.89 3.75 -11.82
N VAL A 182 8.77 3.77 -13.16
CA VAL A 182 9.15 4.94 -13.99
C VAL A 182 8.17 6.13 -13.93
N GLY A 183 7.01 5.99 -13.28
CA GLY A 183 6.01 7.05 -13.15
C GLY A 183 4.81 6.98 -14.12
N LYS A 184 4.50 5.79 -14.68
CA LYS A 184 3.35 5.61 -15.59
C LYS A 184 2.02 6.12 -15.02
N THR A 185 1.77 5.91 -13.73
CA THR A 185 0.56 6.41 -13.04
C THR A 185 0.46 7.94 -13.06
N LEU A 186 1.59 8.63 -12.88
CA LEU A 186 1.64 10.10 -12.92
C LEU A 186 1.27 10.61 -14.32
N ILE A 187 1.80 9.97 -15.36
CA ILE A 187 1.51 10.31 -16.76
C ILE A 187 0.03 10.05 -17.08
N ALA A 188 -0.56 8.94 -16.60
CA ALA A 188 -1.98 8.69 -16.78
C ALA A 188 -2.86 9.75 -16.10
N GLN A 189 -2.51 10.18 -14.89
CA GLN A 189 -3.18 11.27 -14.19
C GLN A 189 -3.04 12.59 -14.95
N TYR A 190 -1.85 12.89 -15.49
CA TYR A 190 -1.61 14.06 -16.32
C TYR A 190 -2.51 14.06 -17.56
N ILE A 191 -2.57 12.94 -18.29
CA ILE A 191 -3.43 12.79 -19.47
C ILE A 191 -4.90 13.07 -19.13
N HIS A 192 -5.38 12.58 -17.98
CA HIS A 192 -6.75 12.82 -17.54
C HIS A 192 -6.98 14.29 -17.17
N LYS A 193 -6.11 14.89 -16.34
CA LYS A 193 -6.21 16.29 -15.89
C LYS A 193 -6.09 17.29 -17.04
N SER A 194 -5.35 16.95 -18.09
CA SER A 194 -5.21 17.78 -19.30
C SER A 194 -6.27 17.50 -20.36
N SER A 195 -7.31 16.71 -20.05
CA SER A 195 -8.37 16.35 -21.00
C SER A 195 -9.70 17.07 -20.75
N PRO A 196 -10.65 17.04 -21.71
CA PRO A 196 -12.01 17.52 -21.48
C PRO A 196 -12.73 16.83 -20.31
N ARG A 197 -12.25 15.65 -19.89
CA ARG A 197 -12.80 14.86 -18.78
C ARG A 197 -12.14 15.16 -17.43
N ALA A 198 -11.33 16.22 -17.30
CA ALA A 198 -10.57 16.53 -16.07
C ALA A 198 -11.44 16.71 -14.80
N ALA A 199 -12.68 17.15 -14.96
CA ALA A 199 -13.64 17.29 -13.85
C ALA A 199 -14.39 15.99 -13.52
N GLN A 200 -14.22 14.93 -14.34
CA GLN A 200 -14.89 13.66 -14.21
C GLN A 200 -14.04 12.65 -13.41
N PRO A 201 -14.60 11.51 -12.97
CA PRO A 201 -13.85 10.55 -12.18
C PRO A 201 -12.63 9.98 -12.92
N PHE A 202 -11.49 9.91 -12.22
CA PHE A 202 -10.33 9.09 -12.62
C PHE A 202 -10.25 7.88 -11.69
N LEU A 203 -10.55 6.68 -12.21
CA LEU A 203 -10.50 5.44 -11.45
C LEU A 203 -9.39 4.54 -11.96
N ALA A 204 -8.54 4.07 -11.05
CA ALA A 204 -7.41 3.21 -11.36
C ALA A 204 -7.61 1.79 -10.81
N LEU A 205 -7.22 0.79 -11.59
CA LEU A 205 -7.14 -0.61 -11.19
C LEU A 205 -5.77 -1.16 -11.57
N ASN A 206 -5.08 -1.79 -10.63
CA ASN A 206 -3.88 -2.57 -10.91
C ASN A 206 -4.28 -4.03 -11.15
N CYS A 207 -4.07 -4.52 -12.36
CA CYS A 207 -4.48 -5.85 -12.81
C CYS A 207 -3.62 -6.97 -12.21
N GLY A 208 -2.40 -6.70 -11.75
CA GLY A 208 -1.53 -7.70 -11.10
C GLY A 208 -1.74 -7.82 -9.58
N ALA A 209 -2.46 -6.90 -8.94
CA ALA A 209 -2.55 -6.81 -7.48
C ALA A 209 -3.67 -7.66 -6.84
N LEU A 210 -4.54 -8.29 -7.64
CA LEU A 210 -5.73 -9.01 -7.15
C LEU A 210 -5.85 -10.39 -7.81
N PRO A 211 -6.44 -11.40 -7.14
CA PRO A 211 -6.88 -12.64 -7.77
C PRO A 211 -7.90 -12.38 -8.88
N GLU A 212 -7.91 -13.25 -9.90
CA GLU A 212 -8.76 -13.13 -11.11
C GLU A 212 -10.24 -12.80 -10.80
N ASN A 213 -10.88 -13.60 -9.94
CA ASN A 213 -12.29 -13.41 -9.58
C ASN A 213 -12.56 -12.03 -8.94
N LEU A 214 -11.58 -11.47 -8.21
CA LEU A 214 -11.69 -10.15 -7.62
C LEU A 214 -11.46 -9.05 -8.65
N ILE A 215 -10.53 -9.23 -9.60
CA ILE A 215 -10.35 -8.28 -10.72
C ILE A 215 -11.66 -8.14 -11.50
N GLU A 216 -12.29 -9.26 -11.82
CA GLU A 216 -13.55 -9.28 -12.57
C GLU A 216 -14.66 -8.52 -11.82
N ALA A 217 -14.83 -8.82 -10.54
CA ALA A 217 -15.81 -8.17 -9.67
C ALA A 217 -15.52 -6.68 -9.42
N GLU A 218 -14.24 -6.26 -9.40
CA GLU A 218 -13.85 -4.85 -9.31
C GLU A 218 -14.11 -4.11 -10.63
N LEU A 219 -13.77 -4.70 -11.78
CA LEU A 219 -13.86 -4.04 -13.08
C LEU A 219 -15.32 -3.96 -13.60
N PHE A 220 -16.03 -5.08 -13.58
CA PHE A 220 -17.39 -5.21 -14.13
C PHE A 220 -18.50 -5.14 -13.07
N GLY A 221 -18.17 -5.32 -11.79
CA GLY A 221 -19.19 -5.44 -10.75
C GLY A 221 -19.92 -6.78 -10.82
N TYR A 222 -20.86 -6.99 -9.89
CA TYR A 222 -21.64 -8.23 -9.80
C TYR A 222 -23.07 -7.96 -9.33
N VAL A 223 -24.00 -8.80 -9.76
CA VAL A 223 -25.38 -8.79 -9.24
C VAL A 223 -25.50 -9.61 -7.96
N ALA A 224 -26.57 -9.38 -7.18
CA ALA A 224 -26.81 -10.17 -5.97
C ALA A 224 -26.87 -11.67 -6.28
N GLY A 225 -26.14 -12.48 -5.51
CA GLY A 225 -26.12 -13.94 -5.68
C GLY A 225 -25.21 -14.46 -6.80
N ALA A 226 -24.35 -13.63 -7.40
CA ALA A 226 -23.47 -14.05 -8.51
C ALA A 226 -22.46 -15.16 -8.16
N PHE A 227 -22.00 -15.23 -6.90
CA PHE A 227 -21.06 -16.26 -6.40
C PHE A 227 -21.16 -16.41 -4.87
N THR A 228 -20.56 -17.46 -4.31
CA THR A 228 -20.51 -17.70 -2.87
C THR A 228 -19.73 -16.58 -2.16
N GLY A 229 -20.42 -15.77 -1.35
CA GLY A 229 -19.85 -14.56 -0.72
C GLY A 229 -20.22 -13.24 -1.41
N ALA A 230 -20.97 -13.27 -2.51
CA ALA A 230 -21.52 -12.07 -3.12
C ALA A 230 -22.51 -11.40 -2.16
N GLY A 231 -22.27 -10.14 -1.83
CA GLY A 231 -23.17 -9.37 -0.98
C GLY A 231 -24.59 -9.31 -1.55
N SER A 232 -25.59 -9.33 -0.66
CA SER A 232 -27.03 -9.38 -1.01
C SER A 232 -27.53 -8.20 -1.86
N LYS A 233 -26.75 -7.13 -1.99
CA LYS A 233 -27.08 -5.93 -2.79
C LYS A 233 -26.32 -5.83 -4.12
N GLY A 234 -25.47 -6.80 -4.45
CA GLY A 234 -24.54 -6.69 -5.57
C GLY A 234 -23.49 -5.60 -5.35
N LYS A 235 -22.73 -5.27 -6.41
CA LYS A 235 -21.72 -4.22 -6.41
C LYS A 235 -21.56 -3.61 -7.80
N ARG A 236 -21.51 -2.27 -7.87
CA ARG A 236 -21.18 -1.54 -9.10
C ARG A 236 -19.69 -1.69 -9.43
N GLY A 237 -19.38 -1.99 -10.69
CA GLY A 237 -18.01 -2.12 -11.18
C GLY A 237 -17.34 -0.79 -11.45
N LEU A 238 -16.03 -0.80 -11.58
CA LEU A 238 -15.21 0.38 -11.86
C LEU A 238 -15.58 1.05 -13.19
N LEU A 239 -15.91 0.27 -14.23
CA LEU A 239 -16.39 0.80 -15.50
C LEU A 239 -17.66 1.66 -15.31
N GLU A 240 -18.61 1.17 -14.51
CA GLU A 240 -19.85 1.89 -14.24
C GLU A 240 -19.63 3.14 -13.37
N LEU A 241 -18.71 3.06 -12.40
CA LEU A 241 -18.36 4.18 -11.54
C LEU A 241 -17.56 5.27 -12.27
N ALA A 242 -16.84 4.90 -13.34
CA ALA A 242 -16.06 5.80 -14.17
C ALA A 242 -16.83 6.34 -15.39
N HIS A 243 -18.13 6.13 -15.49
CA HIS A 243 -18.94 6.66 -16.60
C HIS A 243 -18.71 8.17 -16.79
N GLN A 244 -18.50 8.60 -18.03
CA GLN A 244 -18.03 9.93 -18.48
C GLN A 244 -16.61 10.32 -18.05
N GLY A 245 -15.95 9.50 -17.23
CA GLY A 245 -14.61 9.70 -16.72
C GLY A 245 -13.54 8.93 -17.47
N THR A 246 -12.47 8.59 -16.75
CA THR A 246 -11.30 7.85 -17.25
C THR A 246 -11.00 6.65 -16.36
N VAL A 247 -10.78 5.51 -17.00
CA VAL A 247 -10.32 4.27 -16.37
C VAL A 247 -8.85 4.08 -16.71
N PHE A 248 -8.03 3.98 -15.66
CA PHE A 248 -6.62 3.61 -15.76
C PHE A 248 -6.42 2.15 -15.37
N LEU A 249 -5.96 1.33 -16.31
CA LEU A 249 -5.62 -0.07 -16.09
C LEU A 249 -4.10 -0.21 -16.04
N ASP A 250 -3.56 -0.35 -14.83
CA ASP A 250 -2.14 -0.56 -14.59
C ASP A 250 -1.80 -2.06 -14.65
N GLU A 251 -0.62 -2.37 -15.17
CA GLU A 251 -0.15 -3.73 -15.44
C GLU A 251 -1.14 -4.56 -16.28
N ILE A 252 -1.63 -3.99 -17.39
CA ILE A 252 -2.61 -4.65 -18.28
C ILE A 252 -2.12 -5.99 -18.85
N GLY A 253 -0.80 -6.20 -18.91
CA GLY A 253 -0.20 -7.48 -19.31
C GLY A 253 -0.51 -8.63 -18.36
N ASP A 254 -0.80 -8.34 -17.08
CA ASP A 254 -1.17 -9.34 -16.07
C ASP A 254 -2.66 -9.71 -16.09
N LEU A 255 -3.44 -9.12 -17.00
CA LEU A 255 -4.87 -9.41 -17.09
C LEU A 255 -5.11 -10.84 -17.62
N PRO A 256 -5.86 -11.69 -16.89
CA PRO A 256 -6.18 -13.04 -17.34
C PRO A 256 -6.86 -13.09 -18.70
N LEU A 257 -6.56 -14.12 -19.52
CA LEU A 257 -7.08 -14.26 -20.89
C LEU A 257 -8.62 -14.21 -20.98
N ALA A 258 -9.31 -14.76 -19.98
CA ALA A 258 -10.77 -14.73 -19.91
C ALA A 258 -11.30 -13.29 -19.77
N LEU A 259 -10.62 -12.46 -18.98
CA LEU A 259 -10.98 -11.06 -18.77
C LEU A 259 -10.57 -10.17 -19.95
N GLN A 260 -9.52 -10.54 -20.69
CA GLN A 260 -9.13 -9.85 -21.93
C GLN A 260 -10.28 -9.84 -22.95
N VAL A 261 -11.02 -10.96 -23.09
CA VAL A 261 -12.20 -11.04 -23.98
C VAL A 261 -13.32 -10.10 -23.54
N LYS A 262 -13.58 -10.03 -22.23
CA LYS A 262 -14.61 -9.13 -21.68
C LYS A 262 -14.22 -7.67 -21.85
N LEU A 263 -12.97 -7.33 -21.59
CA LEU A 263 -12.45 -5.98 -21.77
C LEU A 263 -12.51 -5.55 -23.24
N LEU A 264 -12.18 -6.45 -24.19
CA LEU A 264 -12.30 -6.19 -25.61
C LEU A 264 -13.73 -5.77 -26.00
N LYS A 265 -14.75 -6.48 -25.50
CA LYS A 265 -16.15 -6.12 -25.75
C LYS A 265 -16.48 -4.71 -25.27
N VAL A 266 -15.97 -4.30 -24.09
CA VAL A 266 -16.17 -2.93 -23.59
C VAL A 266 -15.51 -1.90 -24.49
N ILE A 267 -14.30 -2.21 -24.95
CA ILE A 267 -13.49 -1.33 -25.81
C ILE A 267 -14.11 -1.12 -27.20
N GLU A 268 -14.83 -2.12 -27.71
CA GLU A 268 -15.45 -2.09 -29.04
C GLU A 268 -16.90 -1.63 -29.02
N GLU A 269 -17.69 -2.07 -28.04
CA GLU A 269 -19.14 -1.86 -28.00
C GLU A 269 -19.58 -0.79 -26.99
N SER A 270 -18.66 -0.30 -26.14
CA SER A 270 -18.99 0.60 -25.02
C SER A 270 -20.06 0.00 -24.09
N ARG A 271 -20.07 -1.32 -23.97
CA ARG A 271 -21.08 -2.09 -23.24
C ARG A 271 -20.46 -3.28 -22.51
N PHE A 272 -21.04 -3.66 -21.39
CA PHE A 272 -20.63 -4.86 -20.66
C PHE A 272 -21.79 -5.49 -19.89
N ILE A 273 -21.62 -6.74 -19.44
CA ILE A 273 -22.56 -7.44 -18.57
C ILE A 273 -21.86 -7.68 -17.22
N PRO A 274 -22.46 -7.28 -16.07
CA PRO A 274 -21.91 -7.58 -14.75
C PRO A 274 -21.81 -9.08 -14.48
N VAL A 275 -20.95 -9.48 -13.55
CA VAL A 275 -20.82 -10.90 -13.18
C VAL A 275 -22.15 -11.43 -12.62
N GLY A 276 -22.61 -12.55 -13.18
CA GLY A 276 -23.90 -13.17 -12.86
C GLY A 276 -25.13 -12.43 -13.40
N GLY A 277 -24.95 -11.30 -14.09
CA GLY A 277 -26.04 -10.51 -14.68
C GLY A 277 -26.41 -11.00 -16.08
N LEU A 278 -27.59 -10.57 -16.55
CA LEU A 278 -28.09 -10.79 -17.91
C LEU A 278 -28.29 -9.47 -18.68
N GLU A 279 -28.28 -8.34 -17.98
CA GLU A 279 -28.53 -7.03 -18.56
C GLU A 279 -27.23 -6.38 -19.06
N LEU A 280 -27.27 -5.88 -20.29
CA LEU A 280 -26.22 -5.04 -20.86
C LEU A 280 -26.26 -3.65 -20.23
N LYS A 281 -25.08 -3.17 -19.82
CA LYS A 281 -24.88 -1.81 -19.34
C LYS A 281 -24.02 -1.04 -20.33
N GLU A 282 -24.51 0.12 -20.76
CA GLU A 282 -23.73 1.05 -21.58
C GLU A 282 -22.80 1.90 -20.71
N VAL A 283 -21.60 2.15 -21.21
CA VAL A 283 -20.60 2.95 -20.51
C VAL A 283 -19.80 3.81 -21.50
N ASP A 284 -19.68 5.10 -21.19
CA ASP A 284 -18.75 6.00 -21.86
C ASP A 284 -17.53 6.19 -20.96
N VAL A 285 -16.43 5.50 -21.26
CA VAL A 285 -15.17 5.61 -20.49
C VAL A 285 -14.00 5.82 -21.43
N ARG A 286 -13.15 6.79 -21.09
CA ARG A 286 -11.82 6.87 -21.67
C ARG A 286 -10.93 5.81 -21.01
N ILE A 287 -10.17 5.06 -21.81
CA ILE A 287 -9.29 4.01 -21.31
C ILE A 287 -7.83 4.41 -21.51
N VAL A 288 -7.07 4.43 -20.42
CA VAL A 288 -5.60 4.57 -20.42
C VAL A 288 -5.05 3.29 -19.80
N THR A 289 -4.08 2.67 -20.47
CA THR A 289 -3.47 1.42 -20.00
C THR A 289 -1.98 1.58 -19.77
N ALA A 290 -1.42 0.81 -18.85
CA ALA A 290 0.01 0.77 -18.59
C ALA A 290 0.50 -0.67 -18.42
N THR A 291 1.74 -0.93 -18.79
CA THR A 291 2.39 -2.23 -18.58
C THR A 291 3.91 -2.09 -18.56
N HIS A 292 4.58 -2.98 -17.83
CA HIS A 292 6.02 -3.21 -17.94
C HIS A 292 6.39 -4.35 -18.89
N HIS A 293 5.41 -5.15 -19.34
CA HIS A 293 5.64 -6.24 -20.28
C HIS A 293 5.67 -5.79 -21.74
N ASP A 294 6.44 -6.51 -22.55
CA ASP A 294 6.32 -6.46 -24.00
C ASP A 294 5.07 -7.24 -24.44
N LEU A 295 3.96 -6.53 -24.60
CA LEU A 295 2.70 -7.13 -25.05
C LEU A 295 2.83 -7.77 -26.43
N ARG A 296 3.71 -7.29 -27.31
CA ARG A 296 3.89 -7.87 -28.65
C ARG A 296 4.54 -9.25 -28.56
N ALA A 297 5.54 -9.40 -27.68
CA ALA A 297 6.12 -10.71 -27.38
C ALA A 297 5.08 -11.64 -26.73
N MET A 298 4.30 -11.15 -25.76
CA MET A 298 3.24 -11.94 -25.11
C MET A 298 2.15 -12.42 -26.08
N VAL A 299 1.86 -11.65 -27.14
CA VAL A 299 0.97 -12.09 -28.22
C VAL A 299 1.58 -13.27 -28.99
N GLY A 300 2.87 -13.23 -29.30
CA GLY A 300 3.58 -14.34 -29.94
C GLY A 300 3.60 -15.61 -29.10
N GLU A 301 3.60 -15.47 -27.77
CA GLU A 301 3.57 -16.57 -26.80
C GLU A 301 2.15 -17.05 -26.44
N GLY A 302 1.10 -16.41 -26.95
CA GLY A 302 -0.30 -16.74 -26.63
C GLY A 302 -0.75 -16.34 -25.22
N ARG A 303 0.04 -15.53 -24.49
CA ARG A 303 -0.29 -15.02 -23.15
C ARG A 303 -1.12 -13.72 -23.19
N PHE A 304 -1.18 -13.07 -24.35
CA PHE A 304 -2.00 -11.90 -24.58
C PHE A 304 -2.70 -12.00 -25.94
N ARG A 305 -3.96 -11.57 -26.03
CA ARG A 305 -4.71 -11.68 -27.29
C ARG A 305 -4.32 -10.59 -28.28
N ALA A 306 -4.12 -10.99 -29.53
CA ALA A 306 -3.76 -10.08 -30.62
C ALA A 306 -4.84 -9.01 -30.87
N ASP A 307 -6.12 -9.38 -30.83
CA ASP A 307 -7.25 -8.48 -31.05
C ASP A 307 -7.30 -7.34 -30.02
N LEU A 308 -7.16 -7.67 -28.73
CA LEU A 308 -7.08 -6.68 -27.65
C LEU A 308 -5.83 -5.80 -27.78
N TYR A 309 -4.68 -6.38 -28.12
CA TYR A 309 -3.44 -5.63 -28.29
C TYR A 309 -3.60 -4.51 -29.32
N TYR A 310 -4.15 -4.81 -30.50
CA TYR A 310 -4.33 -3.78 -31.54
C TYR A 310 -5.34 -2.71 -31.16
N ARG A 311 -6.34 -3.02 -30.31
CA ARG A 311 -7.31 -2.04 -29.81
C ARG A 311 -6.76 -1.15 -28.70
N LEU A 312 -5.82 -1.64 -27.90
CA LEU A 312 -5.16 -0.87 -26.83
C LEU A 312 -3.99 -0.04 -27.37
N ASN A 313 -3.21 -0.60 -28.29
CA ASN A 313 -2.00 0.00 -28.83
C ASN A 313 -2.29 1.02 -29.96
N VAL A 314 -3.20 1.96 -29.70
CA VAL A 314 -3.52 3.03 -30.67
C VAL A 314 -2.48 4.14 -30.61
N VAL A 315 -2.18 4.64 -29.41
CA VAL A 315 -1.05 5.55 -29.19
C VAL A 315 -0.14 4.97 -28.08
N PRO A 316 0.96 4.31 -28.45
CA PRO A 316 1.98 3.91 -27.49
C PRO A 316 2.78 5.12 -27.01
N ILE A 317 2.99 5.22 -25.70
CA ILE A 317 3.92 6.18 -25.08
C ILE A 317 4.95 5.38 -24.31
N HIS A 318 6.20 5.39 -24.79
CA HIS A 318 7.31 4.79 -24.08
C HIS A 318 7.84 5.73 -23.01
N VAL A 319 7.92 5.24 -21.77
CA VAL A 319 8.42 5.98 -20.61
C VAL A 319 9.81 5.42 -20.28
N PRO A 320 10.88 6.19 -20.53
CA PRO A 320 12.25 5.72 -20.35
C PRO A 320 12.57 5.42 -18.88
N ALA A 321 13.50 4.49 -18.68
CA ALA A 321 14.03 4.19 -17.35
C ALA A 321 14.82 5.38 -16.79
N LEU A 322 14.96 5.46 -15.47
CA LEU A 322 15.64 6.58 -14.80
C LEU A 322 17.12 6.68 -15.21
N ARG A 323 17.80 5.55 -15.45
CA ARG A 323 19.17 5.49 -16.00
C ARG A 323 19.32 6.07 -17.40
N GLU A 324 18.25 6.19 -18.17
CA GLU A 324 18.24 6.77 -19.53
C GLU A 324 17.96 8.28 -19.50
N ARG A 325 17.64 8.83 -18.32
CA ARG A 325 17.35 10.24 -18.07
C ARG A 325 18.09 10.73 -16.81
N ARG A 326 19.41 10.49 -16.78
CA ARG A 326 20.25 10.75 -15.60
C ARG A 326 20.22 12.22 -15.14
N GLU A 327 20.00 13.15 -16.08
CA GLU A 327 19.81 14.57 -15.78
C GLU A 327 18.61 14.86 -14.86
N GLU A 328 17.67 13.92 -14.75
CA GLU A 328 16.49 14.00 -13.89
C GLU A 328 16.76 13.52 -12.45
N ILE A 329 17.80 12.73 -12.22
CA ILE A 329 18.06 12.08 -10.93
C ILE A 329 18.28 13.10 -9.83
N GLN A 330 19.23 14.02 -10.01
CA GLN A 330 19.53 15.04 -9.00
C GLN A 330 18.33 15.94 -8.70
N PRO A 331 17.63 16.53 -9.69
CA PRO A 331 16.41 17.30 -9.43
C PRO A 331 15.33 16.52 -8.66
N LEU A 332 15.17 15.21 -8.93
CA LEU A 332 14.24 14.35 -8.19
C LEU A 332 14.70 14.11 -6.74
N LEU A 333 15.99 13.84 -6.54
CA LEU A 333 16.57 13.67 -5.20
C LEU A 333 16.38 14.92 -4.35
N ASP A 334 16.69 16.09 -4.91
CA ASP A 334 16.55 17.39 -4.22
C ASP A 334 15.08 17.67 -3.89
N PHE A 335 14.18 17.43 -4.85
CA PHE A 335 12.74 17.63 -4.66
C PHE A 335 12.19 16.78 -3.52
N TYR A 336 12.45 15.47 -3.53
CA TYR A 336 11.95 14.56 -2.50
C TYR A 336 12.64 14.77 -1.16
N LEU A 337 13.92 15.18 -1.14
CA LEU A 337 14.61 15.52 0.11
C LEU A 337 13.92 16.69 0.81
N VAL A 338 13.58 17.76 0.06
CA VAL A 338 12.85 18.91 0.60
C VAL A 338 11.45 18.48 1.09
N GLU A 339 10.72 17.70 0.31
CA GLU A 339 9.38 17.20 0.68
C GLU A 339 9.42 16.42 2.00
N PHE A 340 10.34 15.46 2.13
CA PHE A 340 10.45 14.62 3.32
C PHE A 340 11.04 15.36 4.52
N ASN A 341 11.99 16.27 4.33
CA ASN A 341 12.49 17.14 5.40
C ASN A 341 11.35 17.94 6.04
N GLN A 342 10.50 18.58 5.23
CA GLN A 342 9.34 19.32 5.72
C GLN A 342 8.35 18.41 6.45
N ARG A 343 8.07 17.23 5.87
CA ARG A 343 7.10 16.27 6.43
C ARG A 343 7.54 15.70 7.78
N TYR A 344 8.83 15.45 7.97
CA TYR A 344 9.39 14.85 9.19
C TYR A 344 10.03 15.87 10.16
N GLY A 345 10.01 17.16 9.83
CA GLY A 345 10.65 18.20 10.65
C GLY A 345 12.16 18.03 10.76
N ARG A 346 12.81 17.62 9.66
CA ARG A 346 14.25 17.39 9.55
C ARG A 346 14.87 18.45 8.64
N GLU A 347 16.18 18.64 8.77
CA GLU A 347 16.99 19.51 7.92
C GLU A 347 18.20 18.74 7.39
N LEU A 348 17.92 17.70 6.60
CA LEU A 348 18.95 16.86 6.00
C LEU A 348 19.41 17.46 4.66
N SER A 349 20.71 17.38 4.37
CA SER A 349 21.33 17.81 3.10
C SER A 349 22.09 16.66 2.45
N TRP A 350 22.40 16.76 1.15
CA TRP A 350 23.23 15.76 0.47
C TRP A 350 24.72 16.07 0.63
N GLY A 351 25.50 15.10 1.11
CA GLY A 351 26.95 15.10 0.96
C GLY A 351 27.34 14.90 -0.49
N LEU A 352 28.42 15.54 -0.93
CA LEU A 352 28.81 15.56 -2.35
C LEU A 352 29.09 14.15 -2.89
N GLU A 353 29.77 13.30 -2.11
CA GLU A 353 30.09 11.93 -2.51
C GLU A 353 28.87 11.01 -2.54
N ALA A 354 27.90 11.24 -1.66
CA ALA A 354 26.63 10.53 -1.68
C ALA A 354 25.83 10.91 -2.92
N LEU A 355 25.73 12.21 -3.24
CA LEU A 355 25.00 12.69 -4.41
C LEU A 355 25.62 12.20 -5.72
N ASP A 356 26.95 12.21 -5.83
CA ASP A 356 27.67 11.65 -6.98
C ASP A 356 27.33 10.16 -7.14
N ALA A 357 27.41 9.36 -6.06
CA ALA A 357 27.09 7.93 -6.09
C ALA A 357 25.63 7.64 -6.49
N LEU A 358 24.68 8.44 -5.99
CA LEU A 358 23.27 8.32 -6.32
C LEU A 358 22.96 8.71 -7.77
N THR A 359 23.70 9.66 -8.33
CA THR A 359 23.55 10.09 -9.73
C THR A 359 24.10 9.04 -10.71
N ASP A 360 25.14 8.30 -10.31
CA ASP A 360 25.79 7.28 -11.13
C ASP A 360 25.13 5.89 -11.06
N TYR A 361 24.31 5.65 -10.03
CA TYR A 361 23.55 4.41 -9.85
C TYR A 361 22.49 4.23 -10.94
N ASP A 362 22.25 2.98 -11.35
CA ASP A 362 21.37 2.67 -12.49
C ASP A 362 19.87 2.61 -12.12
N TRP A 363 19.52 2.71 -10.83
CA TRP A 363 18.14 2.78 -10.34
C TRP A 363 17.21 1.70 -10.92
N PRO A 364 17.46 0.40 -10.65
CA PRO A 364 16.63 -0.69 -11.16
C PRO A 364 15.15 -0.58 -10.74
N GLY A 365 14.85 0.02 -9.59
CA GLY A 365 13.49 0.32 -9.14
C GLY A 365 12.99 1.72 -9.53
N ASN A 366 13.72 2.43 -10.39
CA ASN A 366 13.39 3.74 -10.96
C ASN A 366 13.00 4.77 -9.87
N ILE A 367 12.01 5.63 -10.14
CA ILE A 367 11.58 6.69 -9.22
C ILE A 367 11.05 6.11 -7.90
N ARG A 368 10.47 4.90 -7.91
CA ARG A 368 9.97 4.26 -6.68
C ARG A 368 11.09 3.95 -5.70
N GLU A 369 12.20 3.40 -6.19
CA GLU A 369 13.40 3.14 -5.37
C GLU A 369 14.00 4.44 -4.86
N LEU A 370 14.07 5.47 -5.70
CA LEU A 370 14.54 6.81 -5.34
C LEU A 370 13.72 7.40 -4.18
N ILE A 371 12.40 7.45 -4.31
CA ILE A 371 11.51 7.98 -3.26
C ILE A 371 11.72 7.22 -1.94
N ASN A 372 11.73 5.88 -2.00
CA ASN A 372 11.89 5.04 -0.82
C ASN A 372 13.25 5.24 -0.14
N LEU A 373 14.32 5.41 -0.93
CA LEU A 373 15.64 5.68 -0.39
C LEU A 373 15.69 7.03 0.32
N VAL A 374 15.19 8.09 -0.32
CA VAL A 374 15.23 9.45 0.27
C VAL A 374 14.40 9.50 1.55
N GLU A 375 13.18 8.94 1.54
CA GLU A 375 12.32 8.87 2.73
C GLU A 375 13.02 8.11 3.88
N ARG A 376 13.64 6.96 3.56
CA ARG A 376 14.42 6.18 4.54
C ARG A 376 15.55 7.00 5.13
N LEU A 377 16.37 7.66 4.31
CA LEU A 377 17.51 8.45 4.77
C LEU A 377 17.08 9.62 5.66
N VAL A 378 16.02 10.33 5.32
CA VAL A 378 15.47 11.42 6.16
C VAL A 378 15.07 10.93 7.56
N VAL A 379 14.53 9.71 7.65
CA VAL A 379 14.14 9.11 8.93
C VAL A 379 15.36 8.58 9.69
N THR A 380 16.26 7.87 9.03
CA THR A 380 17.33 7.10 9.68
C THR A 380 18.63 7.87 9.93
N CYS A 381 18.96 8.87 9.11
CA CYS A 381 20.20 9.64 9.27
C CYS A 381 20.16 10.47 10.55
N SER A 382 21.15 10.27 11.42
CA SER A 382 21.30 11.05 12.66
C SER A 382 22.05 12.37 12.44
N ALA A 383 22.83 12.47 11.36
CA ALA A 383 23.58 13.67 10.98
C ALA A 383 22.74 14.64 10.13
N GLY A 384 23.20 15.90 9.99
CA GLY A 384 22.55 16.92 9.13
C GLY A 384 22.90 16.80 7.64
N SER A 385 23.74 15.84 7.26
CA SER A 385 24.15 15.55 5.89
C SER A 385 24.11 14.03 5.66
N VAL A 386 23.64 13.59 4.50
CA VAL A 386 23.75 12.21 4.02
C VAL A 386 25.14 12.03 3.44
N GLU A 387 25.95 11.19 4.08
CA GLU A 387 27.28 10.86 3.59
C GLU A 387 27.30 9.51 2.87
N LEU A 388 28.39 9.23 2.16
CA LEU A 388 28.49 8.01 1.34
C LEU A 388 28.24 6.73 2.16
N PHE A 389 28.67 6.69 3.43
CA PHE A 389 28.49 5.53 4.31
C PHE A 389 27.03 5.31 4.75
N ASP A 390 26.16 6.32 4.64
CA ASP A 390 24.74 6.20 4.94
C ASP A 390 23.97 5.49 3.81
N LEU A 391 24.59 5.36 2.63
CA LEU A 391 23.97 4.72 1.47
C LEU A 391 24.05 3.18 1.55
N PRO A 392 23.05 2.47 0.99
CA PRO A 392 23.10 1.02 0.80
C PRO A 392 24.38 0.55 0.11
N GLU A 393 24.85 -0.64 0.47
CA GLU A 393 26.08 -1.21 -0.09
C GLU A 393 26.07 -1.29 -1.62
N GLU A 394 24.93 -1.64 -2.22
CA GLU A 394 24.74 -1.71 -3.67
C GLU A 394 25.05 -0.37 -4.38
N MET A 395 24.63 0.74 -3.77
CA MET A 395 24.86 2.10 -4.30
C MET A 395 26.29 2.59 -4.03
N ARG A 396 26.95 2.09 -2.97
CA ARG A 396 28.37 2.34 -2.70
C ARG A 396 29.28 1.55 -3.64
N ALA A 397 28.95 0.28 -3.90
CA ALA A 397 29.73 -0.64 -4.71
C ALA A 397 29.67 -0.31 -6.21
N ALA A 398 28.55 0.26 -6.68
CA ALA A 398 28.41 0.73 -8.06
C ALA A 398 29.49 1.77 -8.47
N ARG A 399 30.01 2.54 -7.51
CA ARG A 399 31.14 3.46 -7.72
C ARG A 399 32.46 2.72 -7.83
N GLY A 400 32.73 1.77 -6.93
CA GLY A 400 33.97 0.99 -6.92
C GLY A 400 34.17 0.13 -8.18
N ALA A 401 33.09 -0.43 -8.73
CA ALA A 401 33.15 -1.25 -9.95
C ALA A 401 33.46 -0.44 -11.22
N ARG A 402 33.07 0.84 -11.30
CA ARG A 402 33.35 1.70 -12.46
C ARG A 402 34.74 2.36 -12.40
N ASP A 403 35.27 2.62 -11.20
CA ASP A 403 36.64 3.11 -11.03
C ASP A 403 37.69 2.09 -11.49
N ASP A 404 37.40 0.79 -11.39
CA ASP A 404 38.26 -0.28 -11.95
C ASP A 404 38.11 -0.45 -13.48
N GLU A 405 36.99 -0.04 -14.08
CA GLU A 405 36.72 -0.27 -15.51
C GLU A 405 37.09 0.91 -16.43
N HIS A 406 37.28 2.13 -15.90
CA HIS A 406 37.67 3.30 -16.69
C HIS A 406 38.77 4.14 -16.01
N LEU A 407 40.03 3.72 -16.15
CA LEU A 407 41.18 4.62 -16.02
C LEU A 407 41.15 5.68 -17.14
N LEU A 408 40.34 6.72 -16.97
CA LEU A 408 40.46 7.95 -17.75
C LEU A 408 41.90 8.46 -17.61
N PRO A 409 42.55 8.96 -18.69
CA PRO A 409 43.88 9.53 -18.57
C PRO A 409 43.88 10.60 -17.47
N LEU A 410 44.86 10.57 -16.56
CA LEU A 410 44.98 11.47 -15.40
C LEU A 410 44.66 12.93 -15.73
N ARG A 411 45.05 13.37 -16.93
CA ARG A 411 44.78 14.71 -17.47
C ARG A 411 43.28 15.07 -17.51
N LYS A 412 42.41 14.13 -17.90
CA LYS A 412 40.95 14.35 -17.95
C LYS A 412 40.32 14.33 -16.55
N GLN A 413 40.83 13.49 -15.64
CA GLN A 413 40.35 13.43 -14.26
C GLN A 413 40.65 14.74 -13.52
N VAL A 414 41.89 15.24 -13.66
CA VAL A 414 42.29 16.54 -13.10
C VAL A 414 41.45 17.67 -13.71
N GLU A 415 41.18 17.64 -15.02
CA GLU A 415 40.35 18.68 -15.66
C GLU A 415 38.90 18.69 -15.16
N GLN A 416 38.30 17.51 -14.94
CA GLN A 416 36.93 17.41 -14.40
C GLN A 416 36.87 17.89 -12.95
N LEU A 417 37.87 17.56 -12.13
CA LEU A 417 38.00 18.05 -10.76
C LEU A 417 38.15 19.58 -10.72
N GLU A 418 39.04 20.13 -11.56
CA GLU A 418 39.24 21.58 -11.69
C GLU A 418 37.94 22.30 -12.11
N ARG A 419 37.19 21.76 -13.09
CA ARG A 419 35.90 22.31 -13.53
C ARG A 419 34.90 22.39 -12.39
N ARG A 420 34.82 21.34 -11.57
CA ARG A 420 33.88 21.24 -10.45
C ARG A 420 34.21 22.28 -9.37
N LEU A 421 35.47 22.34 -8.93
CA LEU A 421 35.92 23.27 -7.89
C LEU A 421 35.77 24.73 -8.32
N ILE A 422 36.07 25.05 -9.59
CA ILE A 422 35.88 26.39 -10.14
C ILE A 422 34.40 26.79 -10.20
N ARG A 423 33.50 25.88 -10.61
CA ARG A 423 32.05 26.16 -10.59
C ARG A 423 31.53 26.39 -9.17
N GLN A 424 31.93 25.57 -8.20
CA GLN A 424 31.52 25.72 -6.81
C GLN A 424 31.98 27.07 -6.23
N ALA A 425 33.24 27.46 -6.47
CA ALA A 425 33.75 28.74 -6.01
C ALA A 425 33.05 29.94 -6.67
N LEU A 426 32.61 29.82 -7.93
CA LEU A 426 31.86 30.88 -8.63
C LEU A 426 30.40 30.99 -8.18
N VAL A 427 29.79 29.90 -7.72
CA VAL A 427 28.44 29.92 -7.14
C VAL A 427 28.46 30.56 -5.75
N GLN A 428 29.50 30.27 -4.96
CA GLN A 428 29.64 30.77 -3.59
C GLN A 428 30.18 32.22 -3.52
N HIS A 429 30.88 32.68 -4.56
CA HIS A 429 31.50 34.01 -4.58
C HIS A 429 31.06 34.84 -5.79
N LYS A 430 30.63 36.08 -5.55
CA LYS A 430 30.00 36.96 -6.55
C LYS A 430 30.97 37.45 -7.63
N THR A 431 32.27 37.28 -7.45
CA THR A 431 33.29 37.74 -8.40
C THR A 431 34.31 36.66 -8.73
N THR A 432 34.77 36.62 -9.99
CA THR A 432 35.83 35.70 -10.45
C THR A 432 37.15 35.89 -9.70
N ARG A 433 37.39 37.08 -9.13
CA ARG A 433 38.57 37.41 -8.34
C ARG A 433 38.54 36.76 -6.95
N GLU A 434 37.38 36.74 -6.30
CA GLU A 434 37.21 36.08 -4.99
C GLU A 434 37.24 34.56 -5.13
N ALA A 435 36.56 34.02 -6.14
CA ALA A 435 36.60 32.60 -6.47
C ALA A 435 38.03 32.11 -6.73
N ALA A 436 38.82 32.88 -7.49
CA ALA A 436 40.22 32.53 -7.76
C ALA A 436 41.07 32.55 -6.47
N ARG A 437 40.86 33.54 -5.59
CA ARG A 437 41.60 33.65 -4.33
C ARG A 437 41.35 32.46 -3.41
N VAL A 438 40.10 32.01 -3.28
CA VAL A 438 39.73 30.87 -2.42
C VAL A 438 40.32 29.57 -2.95
N LEU A 439 40.41 29.43 -4.28
CA LEU A 439 41.04 28.28 -4.93
C LEU A 439 42.58 28.37 -5.02
N GLY A 440 43.19 29.44 -4.49
CA GLY A 440 44.64 29.65 -4.57
C GLY A 440 45.17 29.92 -5.99
N LEU A 441 44.29 30.34 -6.92
CA LEU A 441 44.62 30.61 -8.32
C LEU A 441 44.72 32.12 -8.59
N SER A 442 45.47 32.49 -9.62
CA SER A 442 45.39 33.85 -10.17
C SER A 442 44.07 34.04 -10.92
N GLN A 443 43.50 35.25 -10.89
CA GLN A 443 42.27 35.57 -11.62
C GLN A 443 42.42 35.28 -13.13
N ALA A 444 43.60 35.54 -13.71
CA ALA A 444 43.88 35.25 -15.12
C ALA A 444 43.85 33.74 -15.43
N THR A 445 44.40 32.90 -14.54
CA THR A 445 44.39 31.43 -14.68
C THR A 445 42.97 30.87 -14.62
N LEU A 446 42.15 31.38 -13.71
CA LEU A 446 40.75 30.95 -13.58
C LEU A 446 39.94 31.31 -14.83
N VAL A 447 40.06 32.55 -15.32
CA VAL A 447 39.39 33.01 -16.55
C VAL A 447 39.88 32.26 -17.79
N GLN A 448 41.17 31.95 -17.87
CA GLN A 448 41.74 31.17 -18.99
C GLN A 448 41.22 29.72 -18.98
N LYS A 449 41.12 29.09 -17.81
CA LYS A 449 40.52 27.76 -17.67
C LYS A 449 39.03 27.77 -18.05
N MET A 450 38.27 28.78 -17.63
CA MET A 450 36.86 28.95 -18.02
C MET A 450 36.69 29.10 -19.54
N LYS A 451 37.45 29.99 -20.19
CA LYS A 451 37.38 30.19 -21.65
C LYS A 451 37.75 28.94 -22.45
N ARG A 452 38.72 28.16 -21.94
CA ARG A 452 39.14 26.90 -22.57
C ARG A 452 38.02 25.86 -22.58
N TRP A 453 37.05 25.96 -21.68
CA TRP A 453 35.90 25.05 -21.58
C TRP A 453 34.65 25.55 -22.32
N GLU A 454 34.65 26.80 -22.78
CA GLU A 454 33.58 27.36 -23.62
C GLU A 454 33.82 27.12 -25.12
N GLN A 455 35.06 26.79 -25.51
CA GLN A 455 35.47 26.63 -26.92
C GLN A 455 35.62 25.17 -27.38
N GLY A 456 35.30 24.20 -26.53
CA GLY A 456 35.31 22.76 -26.85
C GLY A 456 34.48 21.98 -25.86
#